data_AF-K6C8F9-F1
#
_entry.id   AF-K6C8F9-F1
#
_cell.length_a   1.000
_cell.length_b   1.000
_cell.length_c   1.000
_cell.angle_alpha   90.00
_cell.angle_beta   90.00
_cell.angle_gamma   90.00
#
_symmetry.space_group_name_H-M   'P 1'
#
loop_
_entity.id
_entity.type
_entity.pdbx_description
1 polymer ?
#
loop_
_entity_poly.entity_id
_entity_poly.type
_entity_poly.pdbx_seq_one_letter_code
_entity_poly.pdbx_strand_id
1 'polypeptide(L)'
;YRWLSMNYNQYEHYSVKGGRRAEQVEAYRNPSITVKELREITDTINEYKAMTNFTRKILKEPLEEINAHTSFNVTYEKKKAGRSIDSIVFHIEKKRKADDNSYKLDDRAYQEDKARKAETEDMLTVQALKSPYTKLLMEHFLLSYLDLTDTKILSGLQAHVYPLYDELKDLRGLNGVKDHLSYVGAKQEDYSKKNICKYLKKAIEHYLPTVKRQDLNHE
;
A
#
# COMPACT_ATOMS: atom_id res chain seq x y z
N TYR A 1 -12.92 11.09 -24.02
CA TYR A 1 -11.78 10.69 -23.16
C TYR A 1 -11.37 11.77 -22.16
N ARG A 2 -10.86 12.94 -22.59
CA ARG A 2 -10.33 13.99 -21.69
C ARG A 2 -11.25 14.35 -20.52
N TRP A 3 -12.53 14.55 -20.77
CA TRP A 3 -13.52 14.86 -19.73
C TRP A 3 -13.70 13.74 -18.70
N LEU A 4 -13.70 12.47 -19.14
CA LEU A 4 -13.76 11.30 -18.25
C LEU A 4 -12.50 11.20 -17.38
N SER A 5 -11.32 11.35 -17.98
CA SER A 5 -10.05 11.32 -17.25
C SER A 5 -9.93 12.46 -16.24
N MET A 6 -10.42 13.65 -16.59
CA MET A 6 -10.44 14.79 -15.68
C MET A 6 -11.31 14.52 -14.44
N ASN A 7 -12.51 13.97 -14.62
CA ASN A 7 -13.38 13.58 -13.50
C ASN A 7 -12.71 12.50 -12.63
N TYR A 8 -12.17 11.44 -13.25
CA TYR A 8 -11.52 10.38 -12.49
C TYR A 8 -10.27 10.84 -11.74
N ASN A 9 -9.48 11.76 -12.30
CA ASN A 9 -8.33 12.33 -11.59
C ASN A 9 -8.76 13.12 -10.33
N GLN A 10 -9.91 13.79 -10.37
CA GLN A 10 -10.48 14.42 -9.17
C GLN A 10 -10.90 13.37 -8.15
N TYR A 11 -11.53 12.28 -8.59
CA TYR A 11 -11.86 11.16 -7.70
C TYR A 11 -10.62 10.63 -6.95
N GLU A 12 -9.54 10.31 -7.66
CA GLU A 12 -8.29 9.81 -7.05
C GLU A 12 -7.69 10.81 -6.06
N HIS A 13 -7.68 12.10 -6.41
CA HIS A 13 -7.12 13.16 -5.56
C HIS A 13 -7.89 13.31 -4.23
N TYR A 14 -9.21 13.44 -4.30
CA TYR A 14 -10.04 13.65 -3.10
C TYR A 14 -10.31 12.36 -2.32
N SER A 15 -10.18 11.19 -2.95
CA SER A 15 -10.23 9.90 -2.26
C SER A 15 -9.05 9.72 -1.29
N VAL A 16 -7.86 10.22 -1.65
CA VAL A 16 -6.64 10.11 -0.82
C VAL A 16 -6.49 11.28 0.14
N LYS A 17 -6.68 12.52 -0.31
CA LYS A 17 -6.41 13.72 0.50
C LYS A 17 -7.56 14.13 1.43
N GLY A 18 -8.77 13.62 1.21
CA GLY A 18 -9.97 14.06 1.93
C GLY A 18 -10.43 15.48 1.53
N GLY A 19 -11.34 16.06 2.30
CA GLY A 19 -11.84 17.44 2.11
C GLY A 19 -13.16 17.59 1.33
N ARG A 20 -13.80 16.48 0.94
CA ARG A 20 -15.15 16.46 0.34
C ARG A 20 -16.02 15.39 0.99
N ARG A 21 -17.35 15.55 0.89
CA ARG A 21 -18.30 14.52 1.33
C ARG A 21 -18.19 13.29 0.42
N ALA A 22 -18.41 12.10 0.96
CA ALA A 22 -18.29 10.84 0.22
C ALA A 22 -19.12 10.85 -1.09
N GLU A 23 -20.36 11.36 -1.03
CA GLU A 23 -21.23 11.51 -2.21
C GLU A 23 -20.61 12.38 -3.33
N GLN A 24 -19.91 13.45 -2.95
CA GLN A 24 -19.25 14.33 -3.91
C GLN A 24 -18.03 13.67 -4.53
N VAL A 25 -17.31 12.84 -3.76
CA VAL A 25 -16.19 12.05 -4.27
C VAL A 25 -16.71 11.02 -5.27
N GLU A 26 -17.77 10.30 -4.91
CA GLU A 26 -18.35 9.27 -5.77
C GLU A 26 -18.96 9.85 -7.07
N ALA A 27 -19.43 11.10 -7.05
CA ALA A 27 -19.88 11.80 -8.25
C ALA A 27 -18.75 12.05 -9.26
N TYR A 28 -17.48 12.15 -8.83
CA TYR A 28 -16.34 12.22 -9.75
C TYR A 28 -16.00 10.88 -10.39
N ARG A 29 -16.29 9.76 -9.70
CA ARG A 29 -16.16 8.42 -10.27
C ARG A 29 -17.31 8.09 -11.22
N ASN A 30 -18.49 8.63 -10.93
CA ASN A 30 -19.72 8.41 -11.68
C ASN A 30 -20.29 9.71 -12.27
N PRO A 31 -19.55 10.42 -13.14
CA PRO A 31 -19.96 11.73 -13.59
C PRO A 31 -21.18 11.64 -14.52
N SER A 32 -22.11 12.57 -14.32
CA SER A 32 -23.31 12.74 -15.16
C SER A 32 -23.16 13.95 -16.06
N ILE A 33 -23.62 13.85 -17.30
CA ILE A 33 -23.65 14.94 -18.28
C ILE A 33 -24.98 14.92 -19.03
N THR A 34 -25.56 16.08 -19.29
CA THR A 34 -26.79 16.15 -20.10
C THR A 34 -26.49 15.81 -21.56
N VAL A 35 -27.49 15.32 -22.31
CA VAL A 35 -27.32 15.07 -23.76
C VAL A 35 -26.92 16.35 -24.50
N LYS A 36 -27.43 17.50 -24.06
CA LYS A 36 -27.10 18.80 -24.64
C LYS A 36 -25.60 19.12 -24.47
N GLU A 37 -25.10 19.08 -23.25
CA GLU A 37 -23.68 19.34 -22.96
C GLU A 37 -22.78 18.29 -23.63
N LEU A 38 -23.21 17.03 -23.67
CA LEU A 38 -22.45 15.97 -24.34
C LEU A 38 -22.30 16.26 -25.84
N ARG A 39 -23.34 16.79 -26.49
CA ARG A 39 -23.27 17.23 -27.90
C ARG A 39 -22.37 18.42 -28.09
N GLU A 40 -22.37 19.38 -27.15
CA GLU A 40 -21.48 20.54 -27.19
C GLU A 40 -20.01 20.12 -27.08
N ILE A 41 -19.65 19.29 -26.10
CA ILE A 41 -18.25 18.88 -25.89
C ILE A 41 -17.72 17.91 -26.96
N THR A 42 -18.60 17.28 -27.74
CA THR A 42 -18.24 16.39 -28.84
C THR A 42 -18.44 17.04 -30.22
N ASP A 43 -18.81 18.31 -30.25
CA ASP A 43 -19.10 19.08 -31.47
C ASP A 43 -20.13 18.39 -32.40
N THR A 44 -21.16 17.78 -31.81
CA THR A 44 -22.18 16.97 -32.52
C THR A 44 -23.59 17.53 -32.38
N ILE A 45 -23.72 18.84 -32.17
CA ILE A 45 -25.00 19.54 -32.00
C ILE A 45 -25.94 19.28 -33.19
N ASN A 46 -25.41 19.38 -34.41
CA ASN A 46 -26.19 19.23 -35.65
C ASN A 46 -26.08 17.81 -36.27
N GLU A 47 -25.26 16.94 -35.67
CA GLU A 47 -25.02 15.58 -36.15
C GLU A 47 -25.83 14.54 -35.37
N TYR A 48 -25.98 13.34 -35.95
CA TYR A 48 -26.62 12.21 -35.28
C TYR A 48 -27.96 12.55 -34.61
N LYS A 49 -28.86 13.21 -35.37
CA LYS A 49 -30.17 13.67 -34.88
C LYS A 49 -30.97 12.54 -34.23
N ALA A 50 -30.94 11.35 -34.82
CA ALA A 50 -31.52 10.16 -34.21
C ALA A 50 -30.67 9.69 -33.01
N MET A 51 -31.32 9.55 -31.85
CA MET A 51 -30.66 9.15 -30.60
C MET A 51 -29.96 7.78 -30.68
N THR A 52 -30.45 6.88 -31.51
CA THR A 52 -29.80 5.59 -31.80
C THR A 52 -28.44 5.79 -32.45
N ASN A 53 -28.34 6.66 -33.46
CA ASN A 53 -27.09 7.00 -34.12
C ASN A 53 -26.14 7.74 -33.16
N PHE A 54 -26.67 8.68 -32.37
CA PHE A 54 -25.88 9.40 -31.37
C PHE A 54 -25.28 8.43 -30.34
N THR A 55 -26.10 7.52 -29.81
CA THR A 55 -25.63 6.49 -28.87
C THR A 55 -24.51 5.66 -29.49
N ARG A 56 -24.68 5.21 -30.73
CA ARG A 56 -23.67 4.36 -31.38
C ARG A 56 -22.34 5.11 -31.59
N LYS A 57 -22.41 6.32 -32.15
CA LYS A 57 -21.23 7.09 -32.58
C LYS A 57 -20.52 7.83 -31.46
N ILE A 58 -21.25 8.29 -30.45
CA ILE A 58 -20.71 9.15 -29.37
C ILE A 58 -20.49 8.39 -28.07
N LEU A 59 -21.22 7.29 -27.85
CA LEU A 59 -21.06 6.47 -26.65
C LEU A 59 -20.42 5.11 -26.98
N LYS A 60 -21.05 4.28 -27.81
CA LYS A 60 -20.62 2.88 -27.98
C LYS A 60 -19.22 2.74 -28.59
N GLU A 61 -19.03 3.26 -29.81
CA GLU A 61 -17.75 3.13 -30.54
C GLU A 61 -16.58 3.77 -29.76
N PRO A 62 -16.70 5.01 -29.22
CA PRO A 62 -15.60 5.62 -28.47
C PRO A 62 -15.31 4.95 -27.13
N LEU A 63 -16.33 4.42 -26.44
CA LEU A 63 -16.10 3.71 -25.18
C LEU A 63 -15.45 2.33 -25.40
N GLU A 64 -15.76 1.64 -26.51
CA GLU A 64 -15.04 0.43 -26.92
C GLU A 64 -13.55 0.74 -27.14
N GLU A 65 -13.22 1.83 -27.83
CA GLU A 65 -11.85 2.27 -28.05
C GLU A 65 -11.14 2.64 -26.72
N ILE A 66 -11.81 3.40 -25.85
CA ILE A 66 -11.27 3.77 -24.53
C ILE A 66 -10.99 2.52 -23.70
N ASN A 67 -11.93 1.57 -23.69
CA ASN A 67 -11.81 0.32 -22.94
C ASN A 67 -10.75 -0.62 -23.53
N ALA A 68 -10.43 -0.53 -24.82
CA ALA A 68 -9.36 -1.32 -25.43
C ALA A 68 -7.98 -0.67 -25.23
N HIS A 69 -7.87 0.64 -25.46
CA HIS A 69 -6.58 1.32 -25.65
C HIS A 69 -6.13 2.21 -24.50
N THR A 70 -6.90 2.30 -23.41
CA THR A 70 -6.54 3.14 -22.25
C THR A 70 -6.52 2.35 -20.95
N SER A 71 -6.12 3.02 -19.86
CA SER A 71 -6.09 2.43 -18.52
C SER A 71 -7.45 2.43 -17.82
N PHE A 72 -8.53 2.85 -18.50
CA PHE A 72 -9.88 2.89 -17.95
C PHE A 72 -10.77 1.82 -18.55
N ASN A 73 -11.67 1.30 -17.73
CA ASN A 73 -12.91 0.65 -18.11
C ASN A 73 -14.03 1.65 -17.82
N VAL A 74 -14.82 1.95 -18.84
CA VAL A 74 -15.91 2.92 -18.77
C VAL A 74 -17.17 2.27 -19.28
N THR A 75 -18.22 2.32 -18.47
CA THR A 75 -19.59 1.98 -18.87
C THR A 75 -20.48 3.20 -18.71
N TYR A 76 -21.71 3.13 -19.19
CA TYR A 76 -22.65 4.23 -19.08
C TYR A 76 -24.09 3.76 -18.92
N GLU A 77 -24.88 4.60 -18.26
CA GLU A 77 -26.32 4.46 -18.09
C GLU A 77 -27.04 5.69 -18.65
N LYS A 78 -28.27 5.50 -19.13
CA LYS A 78 -29.10 6.57 -19.68
C LYS A 78 -30.19 6.94 -18.69
N LYS A 79 -30.16 8.17 -18.20
CA LYS A 79 -31.23 8.72 -17.36
C LYS A 79 -32.31 9.35 -18.24
N LYS A 80 -33.55 8.89 -18.10
CA LYS A 80 -34.69 9.37 -18.87
C LYS A 80 -35.45 10.46 -18.12
N ALA A 81 -35.98 11.42 -18.88
CA ALA A 81 -37.04 12.33 -18.45
C ALA A 81 -38.24 12.10 -19.38
N GLY A 82 -39.23 11.34 -18.90
CA GLY A 82 -40.34 10.86 -19.72
C GLY A 82 -39.86 9.96 -20.86
N ARG A 83 -40.18 10.34 -22.11
CA ARG A 83 -39.82 9.56 -23.31
C ARG A 83 -38.41 9.86 -23.84
N SER A 84 -37.80 10.94 -23.38
CA SER A 84 -36.49 11.39 -23.85
C SER A 84 -35.39 10.98 -22.88
N ILE A 85 -34.17 10.79 -23.41
CA ILE A 85 -32.97 10.64 -22.59
C ILE A 85 -32.49 12.04 -22.24
N ASP A 86 -32.42 12.32 -20.96
CA ASP A 86 -32.03 13.62 -20.40
C ASP A 86 -30.50 13.69 -20.22
N SER A 87 -29.95 12.69 -19.55
CA SER A 87 -28.54 12.67 -19.15
C SER A 87 -27.94 11.28 -19.28
N ILE A 88 -26.60 11.25 -19.41
CA ILE A 88 -25.78 10.05 -19.44
C ILE A 88 -24.91 10.05 -18.20
N VAL A 89 -25.01 8.98 -17.41
CA VAL A 89 -24.13 8.73 -16.25
C VAL A 89 -23.05 7.77 -16.70
N PHE A 90 -21.79 8.14 -16.54
CA PHE A 90 -20.67 7.24 -16.82
C PHE A 90 -20.23 6.57 -15.53
N HIS A 91 -19.73 5.34 -15.61
CA HIS A 91 -19.08 4.65 -14.50
C HIS A 91 -17.64 4.35 -14.92
N ILE A 92 -16.68 4.94 -14.21
CA ILE A 92 -15.27 4.86 -14.56
C ILE A 92 -14.55 3.98 -13.54
N GLU A 93 -13.83 2.99 -14.04
CA GLU A 93 -12.93 2.16 -13.27
C GLU A 93 -11.54 2.18 -13.89
N LYS A 94 -10.51 2.32 -13.06
CA LYS A 94 -9.13 2.18 -13.53
C LYS A 94 -8.75 0.71 -13.51
N LYS A 95 -8.30 0.21 -14.66
CA LYS A 95 -7.78 -1.15 -14.78
C LYS A 95 -6.66 -1.33 -13.76
N ARG A 96 -6.67 -2.46 -13.03
CA ARG A 96 -5.54 -2.87 -12.21
C ARG A 96 -4.34 -3.12 -13.13
N LYS A 97 -3.47 -2.13 -13.27
CA LYS A 97 -2.11 -2.37 -13.73
C LYS A 97 -1.33 -2.82 -12.51
N ALA A 98 -0.66 -3.96 -12.58
CA ALA A 98 0.53 -4.13 -11.76
C ALA A 98 1.43 -2.92 -12.06
N ASP A 99 2.03 -2.30 -11.04
CA ASP A 99 2.95 -1.17 -11.29
C ASP A 99 3.97 -1.63 -12.32
N ASP A 100 3.84 -1.10 -13.55
CA ASP A 100 4.78 -1.38 -14.61
C ASP A 100 6.05 -0.60 -14.29
N ASN A 101 6.85 -1.17 -13.40
CA ASN A 101 8.13 -0.65 -12.96
C ASN A 101 9.22 -0.91 -14.03
N SER A 102 8.87 -1.32 -15.25
CA SER A 102 9.83 -1.61 -16.32
C SER A 102 10.77 -0.43 -16.59
N TYR A 103 10.26 0.80 -16.55
CA TYR A 103 11.07 2.01 -16.73
C TYR A 103 12.11 2.25 -15.62
N LYS A 104 11.95 1.64 -14.43
CA LYS A 104 12.93 1.76 -13.33
C LYS A 104 14.11 0.82 -13.51
N LEU A 105 14.02 -0.21 -14.35
CA LEU A 105 15.10 -1.17 -14.57
C LEU A 105 16.29 -0.57 -15.32
N ASP A 106 16.07 0.40 -16.21
CA ASP A 106 17.14 1.11 -16.93
C ASP A 106 17.59 2.42 -16.24
N ASP A 107 16.95 2.81 -15.13
CA ASP A 107 17.36 3.99 -14.36
C ASP A 107 18.59 3.66 -13.50
N ARG A 108 19.74 4.23 -13.89
CA ARG A 108 21.02 4.06 -13.20
C ARG A 108 20.94 4.44 -11.72
N ALA A 109 20.21 5.50 -11.36
CA ALA A 109 20.07 5.93 -9.97
C ALA A 109 19.27 4.93 -9.14
N TYR A 110 18.26 4.29 -9.75
CA TYR A 110 17.49 3.21 -9.10
C TYR A 110 18.34 1.96 -8.87
N GLN A 111 19.16 1.56 -9.83
CA GLN A 111 20.06 0.41 -9.69
C GLN A 111 21.13 0.65 -8.64
N GLU A 112 21.73 1.85 -8.61
CA GLU A 112 22.69 2.25 -7.57
C GLU A 112 22.03 2.27 -6.19
N ASP A 113 20.81 2.80 -6.06
CA ASP A 113 20.08 2.77 -4.78
C ASP A 113 19.74 1.35 -4.33
N LYS A 114 19.32 0.49 -5.25
CA LYS A 114 19.04 -0.93 -4.98
C LYS A 114 20.30 -1.67 -4.56
N ALA A 115 21.43 -1.42 -5.20
CA ALA A 115 22.72 -2.01 -4.87
C ALA A 115 23.18 -1.57 -3.47
N ARG A 116 23.10 -0.27 -3.15
CA ARG A 116 23.42 0.24 -1.81
C ARG A 116 22.53 -0.37 -0.72
N LYS A 117 21.24 -0.53 -0.99
CA LYS A 117 20.31 -1.17 -0.05
C LYS A 117 20.68 -2.63 0.19
N ALA A 118 21.00 -3.38 -0.88
CA ALA A 118 21.46 -4.76 -0.76
C ALA A 118 22.77 -4.86 0.03
N GLU A 119 23.76 -4.00 -0.25
CA GLU A 119 25.02 -3.95 0.51
C GLU A 119 24.79 -3.62 1.99
N THR A 120 23.86 -2.71 2.28
CA THR A 120 23.48 -2.38 3.66
C THR A 120 22.80 -3.56 4.35
N GLU A 121 21.89 -4.27 3.68
CA GLU A 121 21.25 -5.48 4.20
C GLU A 121 22.28 -6.59 4.49
N ASP A 122 23.26 -6.78 3.61
CA ASP A 122 24.36 -7.74 3.81
C ASP A 122 25.22 -7.36 5.02
N MET A 123 25.60 -6.08 5.15
CA MET A 123 26.35 -5.59 6.30
C MET A 123 25.58 -5.82 7.62
N LEU A 124 24.29 -5.49 7.65
CA LEU A 124 23.44 -5.71 8.82
C LEU A 124 23.31 -7.20 9.16
N THR A 125 23.23 -8.07 8.15
CA THR A 125 23.20 -9.53 8.33
C THR A 125 24.47 -10.03 9.02
N VAL A 126 25.65 -9.57 8.57
CA VAL A 126 26.94 -9.94 9.18
C VAL A 126 27.03 -9.43 10.62
N GLN A 127 26.54 -8.23 10.91
CA GLN A 127 26.47 -7.70 12.28
C GLN A 127 25.53 -8.54 13.15
N ALA A 128 24.37 -8.93 12.62
CA ALA A 128 23.41 -9.77 13.32
C ALA A 128 24.06 -11.10 13.73
N LEU A 129 24.75 -11.78 12.81
CA LEU A 129 25.41 -13.06 13.10
C LEU A 129 26.45 -12.97 14.23
N LYS A 130 27.11 -11.82 14.38
CA LYS A 130 28.10 -11.57 15.44
C LYS A 130 27.46 -11.08 16.75
N SER A 131 26.18 -10.72 16.73
CA SER A 131 25.47 -10.18 17.89
C SER A 131 25.24 -11.25 18.96
N PRO A 132 25.46 -10.92 20.25
CA PRO A 132 25.11 -11.84 21.34
C PRO A 132 23.60 -12.09 21.43
N TYR A 133 22.76 -11.19 20.92
CA TYR A 133 21.32 -11.36 20.92
C TYR A 133 20.86 -12.47 19.97
N THR A 134 21.54 -12.68 18.83
CA THR A 134 21.26 -13.81 17.94
C THR A 134 21.44 -15.13 18.66
N LYS A 135 22.53 -15.26 19.42
CA LYS A 135 22.80 -16.43 20.26
C LYS A 135 21.70 -16.61 21.32
N LEU A 136 21.31 -15.54 22.02
CA LEU A 136 20.25 -15.60 23.02
C LEU A 136 18.90 -16.02 22.40
N LEU A 137 18.54 -15.50 21.23
CA LEU A 137 17.32 -15.89 20.54
C LEU A 137 17.32 -17.39 20.20
N MET A 138 18.47 -17.96 19.82
CA MET A 138 18.60 -19.41 19.60
C MET A 138 18.47 -20.20 20.91
N GLU A 139 19.10 -19.73 22.00
CA GLU A 139 19.01 -20.37 23.33
C GLU A 139 17.56 -20.41 23.86
N HIS A 140 16.75 -19.42 23.51
CA HIS A 140 15.31 -19.36 23.84
C HIS A 140 14.40 -19.97 22.76
N PHE A 141 14.94 -20.69 21.78
CA PHE A 141 14.22 -21.31 20.66
C PHE A 141 13.33 -20.35 19.85
N LEU A 142 13.63 -19.05 19.90
CA LEU A 142 12.96 -18.01 19.12
C LEU A 142 13.55 -17.89 17.71
N LEU A 143 14.78 -18.38 17.52
CA LEU A 143 15.46 -18.44 16.23
C LEU A 143 16.01 -19.86 16.01
N SER A 144 15.84 -20.42 14.82
CA SER A 144 16.42 -21.70 14.43
C SER A 144 17.69 -21.53 13.60
N TYR A 145 18.45 -22.61 13.41
CA TYR A 145 19.61 -22.60 12.53
C TYR A 145 19.25 -22.32 11.06
N LEU A 146 18.02 -22.64 10.65
CA LEU A 146 17.53 -22.36 9.30
C LEU A 146 17.40 -20.84 9.07
N ASP A 147 16.93 -20.12 10.09
CA ASP A 147 16.73 -18.67 10.04
C ASP A 147 18.06 -17.89 9.94
N LEU A 148 19.18 -18.51 10.31
CA LEU A 148 20.52 -17.92 10.13
C LEU A 148 20.93 -17.77 8.66
N THR A 149 20.23 -18.44 7.74
CA THR A 149 20.46 -18.30 6.29
C THR A 149 19.57 -17.23 5.66
N ASP A 150 18.59 -16.70 6.39
CA ASP A 150 17.66 -15.69 5.89
C ASP A 150 18.18 -14.28 6.17
N THR A 151 18.67 -13.62 5.11
CA THR A 151 19.21 -12.25 5.18
C THR A 151 18.17 -11.24 5.64
N LYS A 152 16.89 -11.42 5.33
CA LYS A 152 15.83 -10.49 5.73
C LYS A 152 15.51 -10.62 7.22
N ILE A 153 15.53 -11.83 7.76
CA ILE A 153 15.36 -12.05 9.20
C ILE A 153 16.52 -11.38 9.95
N LEU A 154 17.76 -11.70 9.58
CA LEU A 154 18.94 -11.23 10.30
C LEU A 154 19.14 -9.71 10.20
N SER A 155 19.07 -9.14 8.99
CA SER A 155 19.16 -7.68 8.81
C SER A 155 18.02 -6.95 9.53
N GLY A 156 16.80 -7.50 9.50
CA GLY A 156 15.65 -6.96 10.22
C GLY A 156 15.82 -6.99 11.74
N LEU A 157 16.34 -8.08 12.29
CA LEU A 157 16.63 -8.20 13.73
C LEU A 157 17.69 -7.18 14.16
N GLN A 158 18.79 -7.06 13.41
CA GLN A 158 19.84 -6.08 13.67
C GLN A 158 19.33 -4.65 13.59
N ALA A 159 18.49 -4.32 12.59
CA ALA A 159 18.01 -2.95 12.38
C ALA A 159 16.91 -2.53 13.36
N HIS A 160 16.07 -3.46 13.81
CA HIS A 160 14.80 -3.10 14.44
C HIS A 160 14.53 -3.75 15.79
N VAL A 161 15.29 -4.77 16.18
CA VAL A 161 15.07 -5.49 17.45
C VAL A 161 16.27 -5.33 18.39
N TYR A 162 17.49 -5.53 17.91
CA TYR A 162 18.68 -5.48 18.76
C TYR A 162 18.92 -4.13 19.43
N PRO A 163 18.69 -2.97 18.78
CA PRO A 163 18.76 -1.68 19.46
C PRO A 163 17.79 -1.56 20.64
N LEU A 164 16.63 -2.20 20.57
CA LEU A 164 15.64 -2.22 21.65
C LEU A 164 16.05 -3.18 22.79
N TYR A 165 16.81 -4.23 22.46
CA TYR A 165 17.42 -5.08 23.48
C TYR A 165 18.64 -4.43 24.13
N ASP A 166 19.41 -3.62 23.41
CA ASP A 166 20.43 -2.77 24.02
C ASP A 166 19.79 -1.81 25.03
N GLU A 167 18.68 -1.16 24.65
CA GLU A 167 17.94 -0.30 25.57
C GLU A 167 17.41 -1.06 26.80
N LEU A 168 16.82 -2.24 26.61
CA LEU A 168 16.35 -3.05 27.74
C LEU A 168 17.52 -3.51 28.62
N LYS A 169 18.66 -3.85 28.02
CA LYS A 169 19.87 -4.24 28.72
C LYS A 169 20.43 -3.08 29.54
N ASP A 170 20.36 -1.85 29.05
CA ASP A 170 20.79 -0.67 29.80
C ASP A 170 19.88 -0.42 31.01
N LEU A 171 18.58 -0.71 30.90
CA LEU A 171 17.61 -0.53 31.99
C LEU A 171 17.62 -1.66 33.03
N ARG A 172 17.78 -2.92 32.59
CA ARG A 172 17.54 -4.13 33.40
C ARG A 172 18.70 -5.13 33.38
N GLY A 173 19.82 -4.78 32.76
CA GLY A 173 20.93 -5.69 32.52
C GLY A 173 20.59 -6.81 31.54
N LEU A 174 21.58 -7.66 31.28
CA LEU A 174 21.41 -8.80 30.37
C LEU A 174 20.37 -9.82 30.86
N ASN A 175 20.18 -9.93 32.18
CA ASN A 175 19.18 -10.81 32.77
C ASN A 175 17.76 -10.34 32.43
N GLY A 176 17.49 -9.03 32.43
CA GLY A 176 16.19 -8.49 32.00
C GLY A 176 15.85 -8.84 30.56
N VAL A 177 16.85 -8.86 29.66
CA VAL A 177 16.67 -9.33 28.28
C VAL A 177 16.32 -10.81 28.25
N LYS A 178 17.04 -11.66 28.99
CA LYS A 178 16.78 -13.11 29.06
C LYS A 178 15.39 -13.43 29.63
N ASP A 179 14.96 -12.70 30.65
CA ASP A 179 13.64 -12.88 31.26
C ASP A 179 12.53 -12.51 30.25
N HIS A 180 12.70 -11.40 29.53
CA HIS A 180 11.80 -11.01 28.45
C HIS A 180 11.74 -12.07 27.35
N LEU A 181 12.90 -12.55 26.85
CA LEU A 181 12.96 -13.58 25.81
C LEU A 181 12.31 -14.89 26.26
N SER A 182 12.51 -15.30 27.50
CA SER A 182 11.88 -16.48 28.08
C SER A 182 10.35 -16.35 28.09
N TYR A 183 9.84 -15.20 28.53
CA TYR A 183 8.40 -14.92 28.51
C TYR A 183 7.83 -14.93 27.08
N VAL A 184 8.52 -14.28 26.15
CA VAL A 184 8.11 -14.20 24.75
C VAL A 184 8.10 -15.59 24.09
N GLY A 185 9.13 -16.40 24.32
CA GLY A 185 9.18 -17.80 23.84
C GLY A 185 8.02 -18.64 24.38
N ALA A 186 7.71 -18.52 25.68
CA ALA A 186 6.61 -19.24 26.31
C ALA A 186 5.21 -18.80 25.82
N LYS A 187 5.09 -17.59 25.28
CA LYS A 187 3.83 -17.02 24.74
C LYS A 187 3.79 -17.01 23.21
N GLN A 188 4.73 -17.67 22.55
CA GLN A 188 4.79 -17.69 21.10
C GLN A 188 3.74 -18.65 20.52
N GLU A 189 2.90 -18.14 19.62
CA GLU A 189 1.89 -18.91 18.89
C GLU A 189 2.37 -19.26 17.48
N ASP A 190 1.81 -20.32 16.86
CA ASP A 190 2.32 -20.87 15.59
C ASP A 190 2.33 -19.87 14.41
N TYR A 191 1.38 -18.94 14.35
CA TYR A 191 1.38 -17.90 13.32
C TYR A 191 2.53 -16.89 13.49
N SER A 192 3.01 -16.69 14.73
CA SER A 192 4.08 -15.74 15.04
C SER A 192 5.45 -16.23 14.59
N LYS A 193 5.62 -17.55 14.41
CA LYS A 193 6.84 -18.18 13.89
C LYS A 193 7.14 -17.78 12.45
N LYS A 194 6.11 -17.44 11.65
CA LYS A 194 6.27 -17.05 10.24
C LYS A 194 6.89 -15.66 10.04
N ASN A 195 6.92 -14.81 11.06
CA ASN A 195 7.51 -13.47 10.98
C ASN A 195 8.15 -13.09 12.32
N ILE A 196 9.24 -13.78 12.65
CA ILE A 196 9.91 -13.66 13.94
C ILE A 196 10.37 -12.23 14.24
N CYS A 197 10.94 -11.53 13.26
CA CYS A 197 11.42 -10.16 13.43
C CYS A 197 10.27 -9.23 13.86
N LYS A 198 9.12 -9.28 13.17
CA LYS A 198 7.95 -8.46 13.52
C LYS A 198 7.39 -8.81 14.89
N TYR A 199 7.35 -10.10 15.21
CA TYR A 199 6.85 -10.58 16.50
C TYR A 199 7.71 -10.07 17.66
N LEU A 200 9.03 -10.27 17.59
CA LEU A 200 9.98 -9.84 18.62
C LEU A 200 9.97 -8.32 18.79
N LYS A 201 10.00 -7.58 17.67
CA LYS A 201 9.91 -6.12 17.68
C LYS A 201 8.68 -5.64 18.46
N LYS A 202 7.51 -6.20 18.12
CA LYS A 202 6.25 -5.82 18.79
C LYS A 202 6.30 -6.17 20.28
N ALA A 203 6.84 -7.35 20.64
CA ALA A 203 6.94 -7.77 22.03
C ALA A 203 7.79 -6.80 22.88
N ILE A 204 8.96 -6.40 22.39
CA ILE A 204 9.85 -5.49 23.11
C ILE A 204 9.32 -4.05 23.15
N GLU A 205 8.71 -3.56 22.06
CA GLU A 205 8.08 -2.23 22.00
C GLU A 205 6.94 -2.09 23.02
N HIS A 206 6.18 -3.15 23.28
CA HIS A 206 5.14 -3.15 24.32
C HIS A 206 5.73 -3.27 25.74
N TYR A 207 6.88 -3.93 25.89
CA TYR A 207 7.48 -4.18 27.20
C TYR A 207 8.27 -2.98 27.74
N LEU A 208 9.08 -2.32 26.90
CA LEU A 208 9.95 -1.19 27.28
C LEU A 208 9.21 -0.06 28.03
N PRO A 209 8.02 0.42 27.63
CA PRO A 209 7.30 1.45 28.37
C PRO A 209 6.85 1.01 29.77
N THR A 210 6.67 -0.30 29.99
CA THR A 210 6.32 -0.84 31.31
C THR A 210 7.54 -0.89 32.20
N VAL A 211 8.69 -1.31 31.67
CA VAL A 211 9.98 -1.32 32.36
C VAL A 211 10.36 0.08 32.85
N LYS A 212 10.31 1.08 31.95
CA LYS A 212 10.64 2.48 32.25
C LYS A 212 9.76 3.09 33.34
N ARG A 213 8.48 2.75 33.38
CA ARG A 213 7.56 3.23 34.43
C ARG A 213 7.83 2.60 35.79
N GLN A 214 8.33 1.37 35.82
CA GLN A 214 8.68 0.71 37.08
C GLN A 214 9.96 1.30 37.69
N ASP A 215 10.92 1.72 36.86
CA ASP A 215 12.13 2.41 37.33
C ASP A 215 11.83 3.77 37.98
N LEU A 216 10.91 4.54 37.40
CA LEU A 216 10.50 5.84 37.94
C LEU A 216 9.75 5.75 39.29
N ASN A 217 9.24 4.57 39.66
CA ASN A 217 8.56 4.34 40.93
C ASN A 217 9.51 3.74 42.01
N HIS A 218 10.79 3.56 41.67
CA HIS A 218 11.83 3.03 42.57
C HIS A 218 12.92 4.07 42.90
N GLU A 219 12.75 5.31 42.43
CA GLU A 219 13.40 6.53 42.97
C GLU A 219 12.48 7.24 43.97
#